data_AF-A0A814IHX3-F1
#
_entry.id   AF-A0A814IHX3-F1
#
_cell.length_a   1.000
_cell.length_b   1.000
_cell.length_c   1.000
_cell.angle_alpha   90.00
_cell.angle_beta   90.00
_cell.angle_gamma   90.00
#
_symmetry.space_group_name_H-M   'P 1'
#
loop_
_entity.id
_entity.type
_entity.pdbx_description
1 polymer ?
#
loop_
_entity_poly.entity_id
_entity_poly.type
_entity_poly.pdbx_seq_one_letter_code
_entity_poly.pdbx_strand_id
1 'polypeptide(L)'
;MTNRHNQFEYEEESNYDFDTRKDEVFNLNNLVDSSDEDEIIKPKKITKPPVSSKKTSEKPKTPMNTNLDSLTWSEKFRELQDENTRLRKISAEKDYEIKYLKKKLDEDKTLFPDGPITNEVAATKIIDLGKKCRELTAQLESEKTKNLKLTKSIKDLENKMDNMDPVKKSYDDENKENSLKNENKELKEKLNSLTHNLMELKSQSEILKQDLKKAHKVLEKEVGEHVDIKSLLSGQTNWKGRQQQIILLQNKLETLKKKMSLNESNFGSRLDDDDLNDTGFLMNETRNNKAMSIYSGSAVSARTNFDRMHMDDLKRIERDKREKIDKLKKENEAFESDLAKMKEKADSLKVRVSVLSNENKTLKDQVKTLLEKGKHDNELIDILMKKQNQFKDIIESLTVQNEKATKEIQEKSVEVGLFIFKNFLFKTTFY
;
A
#
# COMPACT_ATOMS: atom_id res chain seq x y z
N MET A 1 39.73 8.04 -31.84
CA MET A 1 39.61 6.67 -32.39
C MET A 1 38.94 5.84 -31.30
N THR A 2 37.79 5.19 -31.48
CA THR A 2 37.21 4.56 -32.68
C THR A 2 35.78 5.04 -33.01
N ASN A 3 35.36 4.78 -34.24
CA ASN A 3 34.09 5.22 -34.83
C ASN A 3 33.14 4.00 -34.95
N ARG A 4 31.85 4.16 -34.65
CA ARG A 4 30.78 3.26 -35.14
C ARG A 4 29.51 4.06 -35.40
N HIS A 5 29.22 4.23 -36.70
CA HIS A 5 27.87 4.45 -37.18
C HIS A 5 26.96 3.28 -36.78
N ASN A 6 25.66 3.55 -36.66
CA ASN A 6 24.64 2.67 -37.20
C ASN A 6 23.48 3.53 -37.71
N GLN A 7 23.06 3.29 -38.95
CA GLN A 7 21.93 3.92 -39.59
C GLN A 7 20.62 3.34 -39.05
N PHE A 8 19.54 4.11 -39.13
CA PHE A 8 18.21 3.58 -39.35
C PHE A 8 17.48 4.50 -40.31
N GLU A 9 16.91 3.92 -41.36
CA GLU A 9 16.23 4.62 -42.44
C GLU A 9 14.89 5.22 -41.98
N TYR A 10 14.53 6.36 -42.57
CA TYR A 10 13.17 6.86 -42.61
C TYR A 10 12.62 6.55 -44.00
N GLU A 11 11.61 5.69 -44.08
CA GLU A 11 10.80 5.54 -45.29
C GLU A 11 9.62 6.53 -45.20
N GLU A 12 9.59 7.50 -46.10
CA GLU A 12 8.41 8.30 -46.41
C GLU A 12 7.57 7.52 -47.43
N GLU A 13 6.30 7.22 -47.12
CA GLU A 13 5.31 6.92 -48.17
C GLU A 13 4.09 7.81 -48.09
N SER A 14 3.70 8.23 -49.29
CA SER A 14 2.83 9.32 -49.71
C SER A 14 1.36 9.27 -49.25
N ASN A 15 0.80 10.47 -49.15
CA ASN A 15 -0.63 10.76 -49.30
C ASN A 15 -1.30 9.93 -50.41
N TYR A 16 -2.57 9.57 -50.20
CA TYR A 16 -3.56 9.47 -51.28
C TYR A 16 -4.86 10.18 -50.86
N ASP A 17 -5.53 10.76 -51.85
CA ASP A 17 -6.53 11.83 -51.66
C ASP A 17 -7.79 11.44 -50.86
N PHE A 18 -8.23 12.41 -50.07
CA PHE A 18 -9.58 12.50 -49.54
C PHE A 18 -10.44 13.28 -50.55
N ASP A 19 -11.35 12.62 -51.26
CA ASP A 19 -12.43 13.32 -51.96
C ASP A 19 -13.82 12.85 -51.50
N THR A 20 -14.72 13.82 -51.53
CA THR A 20 -15.99 13.93 -50.86
C THR A 20 -17.10 13.19 -51.59
N ARG A 21 -17.88 12.40 -50.85
CA ARG A 21 -19.33 12.29 -51.10
C ARG A 21 -20.11 12.40 -49.80
N LYS A 22 -20.98 13.39 -49.80
CA LYS A 22 -21.93 13.73 -48.75
C LYS A 22 -23.13 12.79 -48.75
N ASP A 23 -23.76 12.72 -47.58
CA ASP A 23 -25.20 12.58 -47.35
C ASP A 23 -25.96 11.47 -48.10
N GLU A 24 -26.21 10.36 -47.40
CA GLU A 24 -27.59 9.83 -47.31
C GLU A 24 -27.76 8.99 -46.03
N VAL A 25 -28.40 9.59 -45.02
CA VAL A 25 -28.69 8.95 -43.74
C VAL A 25 -29.93 8.08 -43.88
N PHE A 26 -29.75 6.77 -44.07
CA PHE A 26 -30.86 5.81 -43.99
C PHE A 26 -31.29 5.61 -42.53
N ASN A 27 -32.42 6.23 -42.18
CA ASN A 27 -33.02 6.23 -40.85
C ASN A 27 -33.62 4.84 -40.51
N LEU A 28 -33.06 4.17 -39.49
CA LEU A 28 -33.42 2.80 -39.10
C LEU A 28 -34.65 2.69 -38.16
N ASN A 29 -35.31 3.81 -37.82
CA ASN A 29 -36.34 3.84 -36.78
C ASN A 29 -37.75 3.38 -37.20
N ASN A 30 -37.90 2.58 -38.26
CA ASN A 30 -39.20 2.04 -38.69
C ASN A 30 -39.08 0.63 -39.31
N LEU A 31 -38.76 -0.36 -38.48
CA LEU A 31 -39.39 -1.67 -38.62
C LEU A 31 -39.64 -2.26 -37.22
N VAL A 32 -40.92 -2.39 -36.88
CA VAL A 32 -41.40 -2.79 -35.55
C VAL A 32 -41.24 -4.29 -35.34
N ASP A 33 -40.90 -4.64 -34.10
CA ASP A 33 -40.82 -5.99 -33.57
C ASP A 33 -42.15 -6.75 -33.73
N SER A 34 -42.07 -8.01 -34.15
CA SER A 34 -43.19 -8.95 -34.19
C SER A 34 -42.65 -10.38 -34.18
N SER A 35 -41.83 -10.69 -33.17
CA SER A 35 -41.46 -12.07 -32.85
C SER A 35 -42.52 -12.67 -31.93
N ASP A 36 -43.47 -13.46 -32.46
CA ASP A 36 -44.26 -14.45 -31.69
C ASP A 36 -45.02 -15.41 -32.64
N GLU A 37 -45.43 -16.55 -32.09
CA GLU A 37 -46.22 -17.66 -32.70
C GLU A 37 -45.51 -18.60 -33.70
N ASP A 38 -44.87 -19.65 -33.14
CA ASP A 38 -44.71 -20.95 -33.79
C ASP A 38 -46.07 -21.67 -33.88
N GLU A 39 -46.56 -22.02 -35.09
CA GLU A 39 -47.62 -23.05 -35.18
C GLU A 39 -47.47 -24.05 -36.36
N ILE A 40 -47.88 -25.29 -36.09
CA ILE A 40 -47.52 -26.50 -36.83
C ILE A 40 -48.62 -26.90 -37.83
N ILE A 41 -48.33 -26.94 -39.14
CA ILE A 41 -49.21 -27.64 -40.10
C ILE A 41 -48.42 -28.55 -41.07
N LYS A 42 -48.77 -29.86 -41.02
CA LYS A 42 -48.31 -30.94 -41.93
C LYS A 42 -49.27 -31.10 -43.15
N PRO A 43 -48.89 -31.83 -44.21
CA PRO A 43 -49.32 -31.52 -45.59
C PRO A 43 -50.68 -32.09 -46.01
N LYS A 44 -51.27 -31.53 -47.08
CA LYS A 44 -52.44 -32.10 -47.79
C LYS A 44 -52.25 -32.18 -49.31
N LYS A 45 -52.88 -33.19 -49.91
CA LYS A 45 -52.85 -33.56 -51.34
C LYS A 45 -54.16 -33.16 -52.04
N ILE A 46 -54.03 -32.75 -53.32
CA ILE A 46 -54.93 -33.02 -54.48
C ILE A 46 -56.40 -32.54 -54.41
N THR A 47 -56.82 -31.73 -55.39
CA THR A 47 -58.10 -31.85 -56.16
C THR A 47 -58.09 -31.04 -57.48
N LYS A 48 -58.76 -31.56 -58.51
CA LYS A 48 -59.36 -30.87 -59.71
C LYS A 48 -60.92 -30.97 -59.55
N PRO A 49 -61.85 -30.48 -60.43
CA PRO A 49 -61.82 -29.87 -61.78
C PRO A 49 -62.64 -28.52 -61.78
N PRO A 50 -63.55 -28.09 -62.71
CA PRO A 50 -63.88 -28.45 -64.11
C PRO A 50 -64.13 -27.32 -65.17
N VAL A 51 -63.97 -27.75 -66.42
CA VAL A 51 -64.58 -27.37 -67.73
C VAL A 51 -65.68 -26.28 -67.82
N SER A 52 -65.47 -25.33 -68.75
CA SER A 52 -66.52 -24.77 -69.64
C SER A 52 -65.93 -24.48 -71.05
N SER A 53 -66.73 -24.14 -72.08
CA SER A 53 -66.29 -24.21 -73.50
C SER A 53 -67.07 -23.36 -74.53
N LYS A 54 -66.44 -22.93 -75.64
CA LYS A 54 -67.10 -22.60 -76.94
C LYS A 54 -66.16 -22.72 -78.16
N LYS A 55 -66.75 -22.78 -79.37
CA LYS A 55 -66.17 -23.27 -80.65
C LYS A 55 -65.69 -22.15 -81.60
N THR A 56 -64.77 -22.51 -82.52
CA THR A 56 -64.62 -22.21 -83.98
C THR A 56 -63.13 -22.06 -84.34
N SER A 57 -62.58 -22.42 -85.50
CA SER A 57 -62.95 -23.35 -86.59
C SER A 57 -61.72 -23.52 -87.52
N GLU A 58 -61.61 -24.68 -88.18
CA GLU A 58 -60.80 -24.95 -89.39
C GLU A 58 -59.25 -24.85 -89.35
N LYS A 59 -58.60 -25.83 -90.01
CA LYS A 59 -57.22 -25.79 -90.51
C LYS A 59 -57.27 -25.61 -92.04
N PRO A 60 -56.22 -25.08 -92.67
CA PRO A 60 -55.40 -25.99 -93.49
C PRO A 60 -53.92 -26.05 -93.09
N LYS A 61 -53.18 -26.93 -93.78
CA LYS A 61 -51.80 -27.32 -93.48
C LYS A 61 -50.81 -26.55 -94.36
N THR A 62 -49.64 -26.20 -93.86
CA THR A 62 -48.34 -26.73 -94.35
C THR A 62 -47.20 -26.38 -93.37
N PRO A 63 -46.07 -27.12 -93.36
CA PRO A 63 -45.13 -27.10 -92.24
C PRO A 63 -43.83 -26.34 -92.53
N MET A 64 -43.33 -25.57 -91.56
CA MET A 64 -41.91 -25.21 -91.49
C MET A 64 -41.38 -25.17 -90.04
N ASN A 65 -40.33 -25.96 -89.83
CA ASN A 65 -39.20 -25.72 -88.92
C ASN A 65 -39.43 -25.33 -87.44
N THR A 66 -40.49 -25.80 -86.77
CA THR A 66 -40.64 -25.55 -85.31
C THR A 66 -39.73 -26.41 -84.42
N ASN A 67 -39.17 -27.51 -84.93
CA ASN A 67 -38.51 -28.53 -84.11
C ASN A 67 -37.05 -28.15 -83.74
N LEU A 68 -36.34 -27.45 -84.63
CA LEU A 68 -34.98 -26.98 -84.34
C LEU A 68 -35.00 -25.81 -83.35
N ASP A 69 -35.84 -24.80 -83.59
CA ASP A 69 -36.03 -23.68 -82.68
C ASP A 69 -36.52 -24.16 -81.30
N SER A 70 -37.52 -25.05 -81.24
CA SER A 70 -37.98 -25.61 -79.97
C SER A 70 -36.88 -26.38 -79.21
N LEU A 71 -35.94 -27.03 -79.92
CA LEU A 71 -34.83 -27.73 -79.29
C LEU A 71 -33.79 -26.75 -78.74
N THR A 72 -33.40 -25.74 -79.53
CA THR A 72 -32.45 -24.69 -79.09
C THR A 72 -32.98 -23.86 -77.92
N TRP A 73 -34.27 -23.51 -77.90
CA TRP A 73 -34.90 -22.85 -76.75
C TRP A 73 -34.95 -23.74 -75.52
N SER A 74 -35.18 -25.04 -75.68
CA SER A 74 -35.13 -26.01 -74.57
C SER A 74 -33.72 -26.18 -74.00
N GLU A 75 -32.70 -26.18 -74.86
CA GLU A 75 -31.29 -26.19 -74.45
C GLU A 75 -30.91 -24.90 -73.73
N LYS A 76 -31.29 -23.73 -74.26
CA LYS A 76 -31.05 -22.43 -73.61
C LYS A 76 -31.75 -22.31 -72.25
N PHE A 77 -32.97 -22.84 -72.13
CA PHE A 77 -33.70 -22.90 -70.87
C PHE A 77 -32.97 -23.79 -69.85
N ARG A 78 -32.45 -24.96 -70.27
CA ARG A 78 -31.67 -25.85 -69.42
C ARG A 78 -30.36 -25.20 -68.97
N GLU A 79 -29.61 -24.57 -69.87
CA GLU A 79 -28.39 -23.81 -69.52
C GLU A 79 -28.66 -22.72 -68.47
N LEU A 80 -29.73 -21.94 -68.66
CA LEU A 80 -30.12 -20.90 -67.72
C LEU A 80 -30.57 -21.48 -66.36
N GLN A 81 -31.22 -22.65 -66.36
CA GLN A 81 -31.61 -23.35 -65.14
C GLN A 81 -30.39 -23.91 -64.38
N ASP A 82 -29.42 -24.46 -65.09
CA ASP A 82 -28.16 -24.96 -64.52
C ASP A 82 -27.32 -23.81 -63.95
N GLU A 83 -27.22 -22.68 -64.67
CA GLU A 83 -26.51 -21.50 -64.18
C GLU A 83 -27.23 -20.84 -62.99
N ASN A 84 -28.57 -20.76 -62.99
CA ASN A 84 -29.33 -20.28 -61.83
C ASN A 84 -29.11 -21.19 -60.60
N THR A 85 -29.01 -22.51 -60.82
CA THR A 85 -28.69 -23.49 -59.78
C THR A 85 -27.26 -23.32 -59.25
N ARG A 86 -26.30 -23.01 -60.13
CA ARG A 86 -24.90 -22.71 -59.77
C ARG A 86 -24.79 -21.44 -58.94
N LEU A 87 -25.41 -20.35 -59.41
CA LEU A 87 -25.41 -19.05 -58.72
C LEU A 87 -26.05 -19.16 -57.32
N ARG A 88 -27.13 -19.93 -57.17
CA ARG A 88 -27.75 -20.19 -55.85
C ARG A 88 -26.82 -20.91 -54.88
N LYS A 89 -26.01 -21.87 -55.35
CA LYS A 89 -24.99 -22.54 -54.51
C LYS A 89 -23.91 -21.57 -54.05
N ILE A 90 -23.36 -20.79 -54.99
CA ILE A 90 -22.32 -19.79 -54.69
C ILE A 90 -22.85 -18.71 -53.73
N SER A 91 -24.11 -18.25 -53.91
CA SER A 91 -24.76 -17.33 -52.96
C SER A 91 -24.82 -17.95 -51.56
N ALA A 92 -25.34 -19.18 -51.43
CA ALA A 92 -25.43 -19.85 -50.15
C ALA A 92 -24.04 -20.03 -49.47
N GLU A 93 -23.01 -20.40 -50.23
CA GLU A 93 -21.63 -20.48 -49.74
C GLU A 93 -21.13 -19.13 -49.20
N LYS A 94 -21.41 -18.03 -49.91
CA LYS A 94 -21.07 -16.65 -49.48
C LYS A 94 -21.90 -16.19 -48.27
N ASP A 95 -23.17 -16.56 -48.19
CA ASP A 95 -24.01 -16.29 -47.03
C ASP A 95 -23.52 -17.03 -45.77
N TYR A 96 -23.04 -18.28 -45.92
CA TYR A 96 -22.37 -19.01 -44.84
C TYR A 96 -21.03 -18.37 -44.43
N GLU A 97 -20.22 -17.90 -45.40
CA GLU A 97 -18.98 -17.18 -45.12
C GLU A 97 -19.23 -15.88 -44.37
N ILE A 98 -20.20 -15.07 -44.79
CA ILE A 98 -20.62 -13.84 -44.09
C ILE A 98 -21.10 -14.16 -42.67
N LYS A 99 -21.91 -15.21 -42.49
CA LYS A 99 -22.40 -15.64 -41.17
C LYS A 99 -21.26 -16.09 -40.26
N TYR A 100 -20.28 -16.82 -40.79
CA TYR A 100 -19.10 -17.26 -40.06
C TYR A 100 -18.21 -16.07 -39.64
N LEU A 101 -17.93 -15.15 -40.57
CA LEU A 101 -17.13 -13.94 -40.30
C LEU A 101 -17.80 -13.02 -39.27
N LYS A 102 -19.14 -12.84 -39.34
CA LYS A 102 -19.89 -12.10 -38.32
C LYS A 102 -19.78 -12.77 -36.94
N LYS A 103 -19.99 -14.09 -36.86
CA LYS A 103 -19.86 -14.84 -35.61
C LYS A 103 -18.45 -14.72 -35.02
N LYS A 104 -17.40 -14.82 -35.84
CA LYS A 104 -16.02 -14.64 -35.40
C LYS A 104 -15.75 -13.22 -34.89
N LEU A 105 -16.25 -12.20 -35.59
CA LEU A 105 -16.16 -10.81 -35.17
C LEU A 105 -16.87 -10.55 -33.83
N ASP A 106 -18.01 -11.20 -33.59
CA ASP A 106 -18.75 -11.07 -32.33
C ASP A 106 -18.07 -11.87 -31.19
N GLU A 107 -17.49 -13.04 -31.47
CA GLU A 107 -16.62 -13.77 -30.53
C GLU A 107 -15.39 -12.93 -30.14
N ASP A 108 -14.71 -12.32 -31.11
CA ASP A 108 -13.58 -11.41 -30.88
C ASP A 108 -14.00 -10.18 -30.05
N LYS A 109 -15.20 -9.61 -30.26
CA LYS A 109 -15.74 -8.55 -29.37
C LYS A 109 -15.98 -9.05 -27.95
N THR A 110 -16.48 -10.27 -27.74
CA THR A 110 -16.73 -10.78 -26.37
C THR A 110 -15.46 -11.03 -25.56
N LEU A 111 -14.31 -11.20 -26.23
CA LEU A 111 -13.00 -11.29 -25.57
C LEU A 111 -12.44 -9.94 -25.10
N PHE A 112 -13.01 -8.81 -25.55
CA PHE A 112 -12.63 -7.46 -25.17
C PHE A 112 -13.87 -6.64 -24.72
N PRO A 113 -14.24 -6.69 -23.42
CA PRO A 113 -15.49 -6.07 -22.91
C PRO A 113 -15.60 -4.56 -23.11
N ASP A 114 -14.48 -3.85 -23.30
CA ASP A 114 -14.39 -2.39 -23.52
C ASP A 114 -14.47 -2.01 -25.02
N GLY A 115 -15.27 -2.75 -25.79
CA GLY A 115 -15.58 -2.44 -27.18
C GLY A 115 -14.37 -2.48 -28.13
N PRO A 116 -14.44 -1.81 -29.30
CA PRO A 116 -13.29 -1.66 -30.17
C PRO A 116 -12.23 -0.83 -29.44
N ILE A 117 -11.04 -1.40 -29.23
CA ILE A 117 -9.87 -0.63 -28.78
C ILE A 117 -9.64 0.46 -29.82
N THR A 118 -10.03 1.70 -29.52
CA THR A 118 -9.78 2.81 -30.41
C THR A 118 -8.27 2.98 -30.55
N ASN A 119 -7.79 3.37 -31.74
CA ASN A 119 -6.36 3.54 -31.99
C ASN A 119 -5.69 4.49 -30.97
N GLU A 120 -6.46 5.40 -30.39
CA GLU A 120 -6.07 6.31 -29.31
C GLU A 120 -5.84 5.60 -27.95
N VAL A 121 -6.69 4.65 -27.56
CA VAL A 121 -6.49 3.82 -26.35
C VAL A 121 -5.31 2.86 -26.54
N ALA A 122 -5.11 2.33 -27.75
CA ALA A 122 -3.90 1.56 -28.07
C ALA A 122 -2.63 2.42 -28.00
N ALA A 123 -2.64 3.61 -28.63
CA ALA A 123 -1.49 4.52 -28.66
C ALA A 123 -1.10 5.02 -27.25
N THR A 124 -2.06 5.44 -26.43
CA THR A 124 -1.79 5.83 -25.04
C THR A 124 -1.22 4.67 -24.22
N LYS A 125 -1.74 3.45 -24.37
CA LYS A 125 -1.20 2.27 -23.69
C LYS A 125 0.22 1.92 -24.14
N ILE A 126 0.53 2.03 -25.43
CA ILE A 126 1.88 1.83 -25.98
C ILE A 126 2.85 2.87 -25.41
N ILE A 127 2.44 4.14 -25.34
CA ILE A 127 3.26 5.22 -24.75
C ILE A 127 3.55 4.94 -23.27
N ASP A 128 2.55 4.54 -22.48
CA ASP A 128 2.72 4.29 -21.05
C ASP A 128 3.52 3.02 -20.75
N LEU A 129 3.35 1.97 -21.55
CA LEU A 129 4.24 0.81 -21.50
C LEU A 129 5.68 1.20 -21.91
N GLY A 130 5.86 2.04 -22.93
CA GLY A 130 7.16 2.57 -23.33
C GLY A 130 7.84 3.40 -22.23
N LYS A 131 7.10 4.26 -21.52
CA LYS A 131 7.59 4.97 -20.33
C LYS A 131 8.03 3.99 -19.25
N LYS A 132 7.19 3.01 -18.92
CA LYS A 132 7.47 1.99 -17.90
C LYS A 132 8.69 1.12 -18.26
N CYS A 133 8.87 0.77 -19.53
CA CYS A 133 10.06 0.07 -20.01
C CYS A 133 11.33 0.91 -19.81
N ARG A 134 11.32 2.21 -20.18
CA ARG A 134 12.46 3.11 -19.95
C ARG A 134 12.79 3.26 -18.46
N GLU A 135 11.77 3.39 -17.61
CA GLU A 135 11.94 3.47 -16.16
C GLU A 135 12.56 2.19 -15.57
N LEU A 136 12.06 1.01 -15.96
CA LEU A 136 12.61 -0.28 -15.53
C LEU A 136 14.05 -0.47 -16.01
N THR A 137 14.40 -0.02 -17.22
CA THR A 137 15.80 -0.02 -17.71
C THR A 137 16.68 0.88 -16.84
N ALA A 138 16.25 2.10 -16.52
CA ALA A 138 17.01 3.01 -15.66
C ALA A 138 17.19 2.47 -14.23
N GLN A 139 16.16 1.83 -13.65
CA GLN A 139 16.26 1.16 -12.36
C GLN A 139 17.25 -0.02 -12.42
N LEU A 140 17.18 -0.85 -13.47
CA LEU A 140 18.12 -1.97 -13.69
C LEU A 140 19.57 -1.49 -13.83
N GLU A 141 19.82 -0.39 -14.53
CA GLU A 141 21.15 0.20 -14.65
C GLU A 141 21.66 0.76 -13.32
N SER A 142 20.81 1.48 -12.57
CA SER A 142 21.11 1.91 -11.20
C SER A 142 21.53 0.72 -10.32
N GLU A 143 20.73 -0.35 -10.27
CA GLU A 143 21.06 -1.54 -9.48
C GLU A 143 22.31 -2.26 -9.97
N LYS A 144 22.55 -2.34 -11.28
CA LYS A 144 23.83 -2.85 -11.82
C LYS A 144 25.02 -2.04 -11.32
N THR A 145 24.95 -0.71 -11.29
CA THR A 145 26.06 0.11 -10.78
C THR A 145 26.27 -0.03 -9.27
N LYS A 146 25.20 -0.22 -8.48
CA LYS A 146 25.31 -0.54 -7.04
C LYS A 146 25.91 -1.91 -6.83
N ASN A 147 25.48 -2.91 -7.59
CA ASN A 147 26.00 -4.27 -7.51
C ASN A 147 27.51 -4.30 -7.85
N LEU A 148 27.93 -3.65 -8.94
CA LEU A 148 29.35 -3.48 -9.30
C LEU A 148 30.18 -2.82 -8.19
N LYS A 149 29.64 -1.81 -7.49
CA LYS A 149 30.30 -1.20 -6.33
C LYS A 149 30.44 -2.19 -5.18
N LEU A 150 29.39 -2.95 -4.86
CA LEU A 150 29.42 -3.98 -3.82
C LEU A 150 30.38 -5.12 -4.18
N THR A 151 30.38 -5.63 -5.42
CA THR A 151 31.34 -6.64 -5.91
C THR A 151 32.77 -6.12 -5.78
N LYS A 152 33.03 -4.85 -6.10
CA LYS A 152 34.35 -4.26 -5.90
C LYS A 152 34.73 -4.20 -4.41
N SER A 153 33.82 -3.75 -3.54
CA SER A 153 34.09 -3.73 -2.09
C SER A 153 34.28 -5.12 -1.49
N ILE A 154 33.56 -6.14 -1.97
CA ILE A 154 33.77 -7.54 -1.62
C ILE A 154 35.16 -7.97 -2.06
N LYS A 155 35.54 -7.74 -3.32
CA LYS A 155 36.88 -8.07 -3.83
C LYS A 155 38.00 -7.33 -3.09
N ASP A 156 37.79 -6.08 -2.70
CA ASP A 156 38.73 -5.30 -1.90
C ASP A 156 38.84 -5.83 -0.44
N LEU A 157 37.82 -6.55 0.07
CA LEU A 157 37.86 -7.25 1.37
C LEU A 157 38.45 -8.66 1.25
N GLU A 158 38.13 -9.40 0.21
CA GLU A 158 38.74 -10.70 -0.14
C GLU A 158 40.25 -10.52 -0.32
N ASN A 159 40.68 -9.55 -1.13
CA ASN A 159 42.10 -9.21 -1.28
C ASN A 159 42.76 -8.85 0.08
N LYS A 160 42.06 -8.20 1.02
CA LYS A 160 42.61 -7.91 2.36
C LYS A 160 42.72 -9.17 3.24
N MET A 161 41.86 -10.16 3.00
CA MET A 161 41.87 -11.45 3.68
C MET A 161 42.97 -12.36 3.10
N ASP A 162 43.19 -12.34 1.79
CA ASP A 162 44.25 -13.09 1.10
C ASP A 162 45.65 -12.48 1.31
N ASN A 163 45.75 -11.16 1.55
CA ASN A 163 47.01 -10.50 1.95
C ASN A 163 47.35 -10.68 3.45
N MET A 164 46.61 -11.51 4.20
CA MET A 164 47.04 -12.04 5.51
C MET A 164 47.69 -13.41 5.30
N ASP A 165 49.02 -13.45 5.23
CA ASP A 165 49.78 -14.68 4.96
C ASP A 165 49.54 -15.80 6.00
N PRO A 166 49.59 -17.08 5.59
CA PRO A 166 49.13 -18.21 6.41
C PRO A 166 50.21 -18.70 7.39
N VAL A 167 50.24 -18.13 8.61
CA VAL A 167 51.11 -18.61 9.70
C VAL A 167 50.34 -18.80 11.02
N LYS A 168 50.51 -19.99 11.64
CA LYS A 168 50.02 -20.43 12.97
C LYS A 168 48.55 -20.85 13.11
N LYS A 169 48.29 -22.04 12.54
CA LYS A 169 47.25 -22.98 12.96
C LYS A 169 47.43 -23.49 14.41
N SER A 170 47.19 -22.64 15.43
CA SER A 170 46.84 -23.06 16.81
C SER A 170 46.40 -21.97 17.82
N TYR A 171 46.21 -20.69 17.45
CA TYR A 171 46.00 -19.61 18.46
C TYR A 171 44.86 -18.59 18.19
N ASP A 172 44.05 -18.73 17.14
CA ASP A 172 43.11 -17.66 16.75
C ASP A 172 41.73 -17.70 17.43
N ASP A 173 41.31 -18.81 18.03
CA ASP A 173 40.03 -18.87 18.75
C ASP A 173 40.05 -17.99 20.01
N GLU A 174 41.12 -18.03 20.82
CA GLU A 174 41.23 -17.25 22.06
C GLU A 174 41.19 -15.73 21.79
N ASN A 175 41.85 -15.24 20.74
CA ASN A 175 41.85 -13.80 20.42
C ASN A 175 40.47 -13.32 19.95
N LYS A 176 39.77 -14.12 19.14
CA LYS A 176 38.42 -13.78 18.67
C LYS A 176 37.39 -13.88 19.80
N GLU A 177 37.51 -14.90 20.65
CA GLU A 177 36.69 -15.05 21.84
C GLU A 177 36.95 -13.92 22.86
N ASN A 178 38.20 -13.49 23.06
CA ASN A 178 38.54 -12.36 23.94
C ASN A 178 38.04 -11.01 23.39
N SER A 179 38.10 -10.79 22.08
CA SER A 179 37.49 -9.60 21.46
C SER A 179 35.97 -9.58 21.67
N LEU A 180 35.29 -10.71 21.46
CA LEU A 180 33.84 -10.84 21.68
C LEU A 180 33.46 -10.76 23.17
N LYS A 181 34.30 -11.25 24.09
CA LYS A 181 34.12 -11.10 25.54
C LYS A 181 34.24 -9.63 25.97
N ASN A 182 35.20 -8.89 25.40
CA ASN A 182 35.37 -7.46 25.67
C ASN A 182 34.19 -6.63 25.11
N GLU A 183 33.74 -6.90 23.88
CA GLU A 183 32.56 -6.25 23.31
C GLU A 183 31.29 -6.54 24.13
N ASN A 184 31.07 -7.81 24.54
CA ASN A 184 29.97 -8.17 25.43
C ASN A 184 30.07 -7.49 26.80
N LYS A 185 31.28 -7.31 27.34
CA LYS A 185 31.50 -6.59 28.59
C LYS A 185 31.16 -5.11 28.45
N GLU A 186 31.61 -4.44 27.39
CA GLU A 186 31.25 -3.06 27.09
C GLU A 186 29.74 -2.88 26.89
N LEU A 187 29.09 -3.79 26.15
CA LEU A 187 27.64 -3.75 25.94
C LEU A 187 26.89 -3.94 27.27
N LYS A 188 27.38 -4.80 28.16
CA LYS A 188 26.83 -5.00 29.50
C LYS A 188 27.03 -3.79 30.41
N GLU A 189 28.18 -3.12 30.33
CA GLU A 189 28.45 -1.87 31.05
C GLU A 189 27.61 -0.70 30.52
N LYS A 190 27.45 -0.57 29.19
CA LYS A 190 26.52 0.38 28.54
C LYS A 190 25.07 0.12 28.95
N LEU A 191 24.64 -1.15 29.01
CA LEU A 191 23.31 -1.54 29.48
C LEU A 191 23.09 -1.18 30.96
N ASN A 192 24.08 -1.44 31.81
CA ASN A 192 24.02 -1.08 33.23
C ASN A 192 23.96 0.45 33.43
N SER A 193 24.77 1.21 32.69
CA SER A 193 24.74 2.68 32.70
C SER A 193 23.38 3.22 32.24
N LEU A 194 22.83 2.72 31.13
CA LEU A 194 21.50 3.12 30.66
C LEU A 194 20.39 2.74 31.66
N THR A 195 20.51 1.59 32.33
CA THR A 195 19.59 1.15 33.37
C THR A 195 19.66 2.06 34.60
N HIS A 196 20.86 2.48 35.00
CA HIS A 196 21.05 3.45 36.09
C HIS A 196 20.42 4.81 35.74
N ASN A 197 20.69 5.33 34.54
CA ASN A 197 20.10 6.58 34.06
C ASN A 197 18.56 6.49 33.98
N LEU A 198 18.01 5.35 33.60
CA LEU A 198 16.55 5.11 33.61
C LEU A 198 16.00 5.14 35.04
N MET A 199 16.66 4.49 36.00
CA MET A 199 16.29 4.55 37.41
C MET A 199 16.37 5.98 37.96
N GLU A 200 17.39 6.75 37.58
CA GLU A 200 17.53 8.16 37.99
C GLU A 200 16.41 9.03 37.39
N LEU A 201 16.17 8.97 36.09
CA LEU A 201 15.07 9.70 35.43
C LEU A 201 13.70 9.32 36.01
N LYS A 202 13.49 8.05 36.37
CA LYS A 202 12.27 7.58 37.05
C LYS A 202 12.15 8.19 38.47
N SER A 203 13.26 8.30 39.20
CA SER A 203 13.32 8.96 40.51
C SER A 203 13.01 10.46 40.40
N GLN A 204 13.68 11.16 39.49
CA GLN A 204 13.45 12.58 39.19
C GLN A 204 11.99 12.84 38.78
N SER A 205 11.39 11.98 37.93
CA SER A 205 9.98 12.04 37.56
C SER A 205 9.04 11.93 38.76
N GLU A 206 9.36 11.09 39.75
CA GLU A 206 8.53 10.94 40.95
C GLU A 206 8.71 12.12 41.93
N ILE A 207 9.93 12.66 42.06
CA ILE A 207 10.18 13.91 42.80
C ILE A 207 9.36 15.05 42.20
N LEU A 208 9.41 15.24 40.87
CA LEU A 208 8.63 16.27 40.16
C LEU A 208 7.12 16.09 40.35
N LYS A 209 6.60 14.86 40.37
CA LYS A 209 5.18 14.60 40.70
C LYS A 209 4.85 14.94 42.16
N GLN A 210 5.74 14.68 43.11
CA GLN A 210 5.55 15.05 44.51
C GLN A 210 5.57 16.57 44.69
N ASP A 211 6.49 17.28 44.04
CA ASP A 211 6.55 18.73 44.11
C ASP A 211 5.38 19.40 43.38
N LEU A 212 4.91 18.83 42.26
CA LEU A 212 3.66 19.25 41.62
C LEU A 212 2.45 19.06 42.56
N LYS A 213 2.37 17.94 43.29
CA LYS A 213 1.34 17.74 44.34
C LYS A 213 1.48 18.74 45.50
N LYS A 214 2.70 19.11 45.92
CA LYS A 214 2.92 20.15 46.93
C LYS A 214 2.49 21.53 46.41
N ALA A 215 2.83 21.86 45.17
CA ALA A 215 2.45 23.12 44.52
C ALA A 215 0.92 23.21 44.39
N HIS A 216 0.23 22.15 43.97
CA HIS A 216 -1.23 22.08 43.97
C HIS A 216 -1.80 22.32 45.38
N LYS A 217 -1.26 21.66 46.42
CA LYS A 217 -1.70 21.89 47.82
C LYS A 217 -1.46 23.30 48.35
N VAL A 218 -0.42 24.00 47.87
CA VAL A 218 -0.21 25.42 48.19
C VAL A 218 -1.22 26.29 47.46
N LEU A 219 -1.45 26.03 46.17
CA LEU A 219 -2.47 26.72 45.37
C LEU A 219 -3.89 26.50 45.94
N GLU A 220 -4.23 25.30 46.41
CA GLU A 220 -5.48 25.00 47.11
C GLU A 220 -5.67 25.87 48.37
N LYS A 221 -4.60 26.17 49.12
CA LYS A 221 -4.66 27.05 50.32
C LYS A 221 -4.82 28.53 49.98
N GLU A 222 -4.32 28.96 48.82
CA GLU A 222 -4.41 30.34 48.30
C GLU A 222 -5.70 30.61 47.51
N VAL A 223 -6.21 29.60 46.81
CA VAL A 223 -7.42 29.69 45.97
C VAL A 223 -8.66 29.29 46.77
N GLY A 224 -8.56 28.35 47.70
CA GLY A 224 -9.65 27.80 48.51
C GLY A 224 -9.82 26.29 48.30
N GLU A 225 -10.18 25.56 49.35
CA GLU A 225 -10.16 24.08 49.45
C GLU A 225 -11.20 23.35 48.55
N HIS A 226 -11.98 24.10 47.75
CA HIS A 226 -13.08 23.59 46.94
C HIS A 226 -13.08 24.10 45.48
N VAL A 227 -11.91 24.48 44.94
CA VAL A 227 -11.80 25.02 43.58
C VAL A 227 -10.93 24.12 42.71
N ASP A 228 -11.55 23.47 41.71
CA ASP A 228 -10.82 22.69 40.71
C ASP A 228 -9.94 23.60 39.84
N ILE A 229 -8.62 23.36 39.89
CA ILE A 229 -7.61 24.12 39.16
C ILE A 229 -7.84 24.06 37.64
N LYS A 230 -8.38 22.95 37.11
CA LYS A 230 -8.72 22.83 35.68
C LYS A 230 -9.86 23.77 35.27
N SER A 231 -10.85 23.92 36.15
CA SER A 231 -11.97 24.85 35.99
C SER A 231 -11.54 26.32 36.14
N LEU A 232 -10.46 26.60 36.88
CA LEU A 232 -9.87 27.95 36.92
C LEU A 232 -9.15 28.31 35.60
N LEU A 233 -8.44 27.33 35.01
CA LEU A 233 -7.70 27.48 33.76
C LEU A 233 -8.58 27.71 32.52
N SER A 234 -9.86 27.31 32.56
CA SER A 234 -10.82 27.56 31.46
C SER A 234 -11.38 28.99 31.44
N GLY A 235 -11.03 29.84 32.42
CA GLY A 235 -11.37 31.27 32.44
C GLY A 235 -12.84 31.62 32.69
N GLN A 236 -13.74 30.63 32.76
CA GLN A 236 -15.19 30.82 32.95
C GLN A 236 -15.62 30.83 34.44
N THR A 237 -14.74 31.19 35.37
CA THR A 237 -15.06 31.26 36.80
C THR A 237 -15.06 32.69 37.31
N ASN A 238 -16.17 33.12 37.93
CA ASN A 238 -16.27 34.38 38.69
C ASN A 238 -15.47 34.36 40.00
N TRP A 239 -14.49 33.47 40.14
CA TRP A 239 -13.74 33.23 41.36
C TRP A 239 -12.70 34.33 41.58
N LYS A 240 -12.77 34.98 42.75
CA LYS A 240 -11.76 35.96 43.19
C LYS A 240 -10.92 35.29 44.27
N GLY A 241 -9.61 35.18 44.02
CA GLY A 241 -8.69 34.48 44.93
C GLY A 241 -8.70 35.08 46.34
N ARG A 242 -8.36 34.26 47.35
CA ARG A 242 -8.43 34.62 48.78
C ARG A 242 -7.75 35.95 49.08
N GLN A 243 -6.59 36.21 48.49
CA GLN A 243 -5.86 37.47 48.66
C GLN A 243 -6.66 38.70 48.18
N GLN A 244 -7.37 38.62 47.05
CA GLN A 244 -8.24 39.70 46.57
C GLN A 244 -9.44 39.90 47.50
N GLN A 245 -9.99 38.82 48.04
CA GLN A 245 -11.10 38.88 49.00
C GLN A 245 -10.66 39.49 50.34
N ILE A 246 -9.45 39.17 50.81
CA ILE A 246 -8.83 39.80 52.00
C ILE A 246 -8.64 41.30 51.77
N ILE A 247 -8.03 41.71 50.66
CA ILE A 247 -7.85 43.15 50.34
C ILE A 247 -9.20 43.88 50.27
N LEU A 248 -10.21 43.27 49.66
CA LEU A 248 -11.55 43.86 49.56
C LEU A 248 -12.22 43.99 50.95
N LEU A 249 -12.04 43.01 51.84
CA LEU A 249 -12.51 43.07 53.22
C LEU A 249 -11.72 44.09 54.07
N GLN A 250 -10.40 44.19 53.89
CA GLN A 250 -9.55 45.20 54.53
C GLN A 250 -9.99 46.62 54.12
N ASN A 251 -10.17 46.86 52.82
CA ASN A 251 -10.68 48.15 52.32
C ASN A 251 -12.08 48.46 52.87
N LYS A 252 -12.97 47.46 52.95
CA LYS A 252 -14.29 47.63 53.60
C LYS A 252 -14.16 47.99 55.07
N LEU A 253 -13.32 47.27 55.84
CA LEU A 253 -13.04 47.57 57.25
C LEU A 253 -12.45 48.97 57.41
N GLU A 254 -11.55 49.41 56.54
CA GLU A 254 -10.98 50.75 56.57
C GLU A 254 -12.04 51.83 56.29
N THR A 255 -12.92 51.62 55.29
CA THR A 255 -14.03 52.57 55.02
C THR A 255 -15.07 52.58 56.14
N LEU A 256 -15.36 51.44 56.78
CA LEU A 256 -16.22 51.34 57.96
C LEU A 256 -15.58 52.03 59.16
N LYS A 257 -14.27 51.83 59.40
CA LYS A 257 -13.51 52.50 60.47
C LYS A 257 -13.46 54.02 60.24
N LYS A 258 -13.24 54.48 59.00
CA LYS A 258 -13.34 55.90 58.63
C LYS A 258 -14.73 56.46 58.87
N LYS A 259 -15.80 55.72 58.52
CA LYS A 259 -17.19 56.12 58.80
C LYS A 259 -17.49 56.17 60.31
N MET A 260 -17.01 55.21 61.09
CA MET A 260 -17.15 55.22 62.55
C MET A 260 -16.39 56.39 63.17
N SER A 261 -15.16 56.67 62.72
CA SER A 261 -14.39 57.85 63.16
C SER A 261 -15.09 59.17 62.81
N LEU A 262 -15.68 59.30 61.61
CA LEU A 262 -16.54 60.44 61.27
C LEU A 262 -17.80 60.52 62.14
N ASN A 263 -18.33 59.38 62.60
CA ASN A 263 -19.52 59.33 63.44
C ASN A 263 -19.17 59.61 64.92
N GLU A 264 -18.01 59.20 65.40
CA GLU A 264 -17.43 59.55 66.70
C GLU A 264 -17.15 61.06 66.77
N SER A 265 -16.59 61.68 65.71
CA SER A 265 -16.45 63.15 65.67
C SER A 265 -17.78 63.90 65.60
N ASN A 266 -18.86 63.27 65.10
CA ASN A 266 -20.21 63.85 65.14
C ASN A 266 -20.93 63.59 66.49
N PHE A 267 -20.55 62.54 67.22
CA PHE A 267 -21.15 62.19 68.52
C PHE A 267 -20.41 62.85 69.69
N GLY A 268 -19.13 63.19 69.53
CA GLY A 268 -18.31 63.94 70.49
C GLY A 268 -18.61 65.44 70.58
N SER A 269 -19.54 65.96 69.76
CA SER A 269 -19.93 67.38 69.77
C SER A 269 -21.04 67.72 70.79
N ARG A 270 -21.19 66.93 71.85
CA ARG A 270 -22.15 67.19 72.94
C ARG A 270 -21.75 66.51 74.25
N LEU A 271 -20.81 67.12 74.98
CA LEU A 271 -20.74 67.25 76.45
C LEU A 271 -19.39 67.89 76.83
N ASP A 272 -19.46 69.21 77.07
CA ASP A 272 -18.81 70.03 78.10
C ASP A 272 -17.33 69.79 78.52
N ASP A 273 -16.56 70.89 78.46
CA ASP A 273 -15.51 71.38 79.38
C ASP A 273 -14.59 70.33 80.08
N ASP A 274 -13.27 70.32 79.89
CA ASP A 274 -12.36 71.40 80.30
C ASP A 274 -10.90 71.22 79.76
N ASP A 275 -10.13 72.30 79.84
CA ASP A 275 -8.64 72.42 79.85
C ASP A 275 -7.72 72.06 78.64
N LEU A 276 -7.01 73.11 78.19
CA LEU A 276 -5.60 73.20 77.76
C LEU A 276 -5.04 72.53 76.47
N ASN A 277 -4.67 73.40 75.51
CA ASN A 277 -3.45 73.42 74.66
C ASN A 277 -2.80 72.07 74.23
N ASP A 278 -2.53 71.80 72.94
CA ASP A 278 -1.79 72.67 72.01
C ASP A 278 -1.78 72.14 70.55
N THR A 279 -1.56 73.01 69.56
CA THR A 279 -1.25 72.71 68.15
C THR A 279 -2.24 71.88 67.32
N GLY A 280 -3.43 72.42 67.08
CA GLY A 280 -4.17 72.13 65.84
C GLY A 280 -3.62 72.95 64.67
N PHE A 281 -2.76 72.36 63.81
CA PHE A 281 -2.40 72.97 62.51
C PHE A 281 -2.01 71.94 61.44
N LEU A 282 -2.26 72.29 60.17
CA LEU A 282 -1.87 71.59 58.95
C LEU A 282 -2.58 70.25 58.62
N MET A 283 -3.84 70.37 58.17
CA MET A 283 -4.30 69.58 57.02
C MET A 283 -4.27 70.47 55.76
N ASN A 284 -4.06 69.86 54.59
CA ASN A 284 -4.18 70.43 53.24
C ASN A 284 -3.00 71.25 52.66
N GLU A 285 -1.93 70.57 52.19
CA GLU A 285 -1.10 71.11 51.09
C GLU A 285 -0.44 70.00 50.24
N THR A 286 -1.09 69.60 49.13
CA THR A 286 -0.50 68.68 48.12
C THR A 286 -0.82 69.13 46.69
N ARG A 287 -0.83 70.46 46.46
CA ARG A 287 -1.06 71.06 45.14
C ARG A 287 -0.24 72.34 44.94
N ASN A 288 1.08 72.20 44.85
CA ASN A 288 1.98 72.93 43.93
C ASN A 288 3.44 72.78 44.38
N ASN A 289 4.25 72.02 43.63
CA ASN A 289 5.71 72.04 43.78
C ASN A 289 6.35 72.63 42.52
N LYS A 290 6.34 73.97 42.44
CA LYS A 290 7.31 74.73 41.66
C LYS A 290 7.86 75.84 42.57
N ALA A 291 9.17 75.81 42.78
CA ALA A 291 9.98 76.63 43.70
C ALA A 291 10.07 76.15 45.17
N MET A 292 11.20 76.55 45.79
CA MET A 292 11.55 76.50 47.21
C MET A 292 11.96 75.15 47.83
N SER A 293 13.23 74.77 47.64
CA SER A 293 13.98 73.96 48.61
C SER A 293 15.41 74.50 48.74
N ILE A 294 15.58 75.51 49.60
CA ILE A 294 16.88 76.03 50.05
C ILE A 294 16.86 76.09 51.58
N TYR A 295 16.64 74.94 52.22
CA TYR A 295 17.13 74.59 53.56
C TYR A 295 16.83 73.10 53.83
N SER A 296 17.68 72.43 54.62
CA SER A 296 17.68 70.97 54.94
C SER A 296 18.36 70.02 53.92
N GLY A 297 19.69 70.01 53.91
CA GLY A 297 20.51 69.05 53.14
C GLY A 297 20.39 67.56 53.53
N SER A 298 19.54 67.21 54.51
CA SER A 298 19.31 65.83 54.96
C SER A 298 18.09 65.18 54.26
N ALA A 299 16.95 65.88 54.19
CA ALA A 299 15.70 65.32 53.66
C ALA A 299 15.74 65.10 52.14
N VAL A 300 16.41 65.99 51.40
CA VAL A 300 16.62 65.83 49.94
C VAL A 300 17.48 64.59 49.66
N SER A 301 18.55 64.39 50.44
CA SER A 301 19.47 63.26 50.29
C SER A 301 18.78 61.91 50.52
N ALA A 302 17.90 61.83 51.53
CA ALA A 302 17.07 60.65 51.78
C ALA A 302 16.10 60.34 50.61
N ARG A 303 15.43 61.35 50.05
CA ARG A 303 14.59 61.18 48.85
C ARG A 303 15.39 60.71 47.64
N THR A 304 16.52 61.36 47.33
CA THR A 304 17.36 60.95 46.19
C THR A 304 17.94 59.56 46.34
N ASN A 305 18.22 59.09 47.57
CA ASN A 305 18.64 57.71 47.81
C ASN A 305 17.49 56.71 47.64
N PHE A 306 16.30 57.03 48.14
CA PHE A 306 15.10 56.19 47.99
C PHE A 306 14.70 56.02 46.51
N ASP A 307 14.62 57.14 45.77
CA ASP A 307 14.32 57.12 44.34
C ASP A 307 15.40 56.38 43.53
N ARG A 308 16.68 56.50 43.93
CA ARG A 308 17.80 55.76 43.31
C ARG A 308 17.72 54.25 43.58
N MET A 309 17.43 53.84 44.82
CA MET A 309 17.24 52.43 45.17
C MET A 309 16.08 51.81 44.39
N HIS A 310 14.94 52.51 44.26
CA HIS A 310 13.82 52.03 43.45
C HIS A 310 14.14 51.94 41.96
N MET A 311 14.94 52.86 41.42
CA MET A 311 15.41 52.77 40.03
C MET A 311 16.35 51.57 39.81
N ASP A 312 17.21 51.26 40.78
CA ASP A 312 18.11 50.11 40.68
C ASP A 312 17.39 48.77 40.96
N ASP A 313 16.36 48.76 41.82
CA ASP A 313 15.41 47.65 41.97
C ASP A 313 14.62 47.39 40.69
N LEU A 314 14.11 48.44 40.03
CA LEU A 314 13.36 48.32 38.78
C LEU A 314 14.26 47.75 37.67
N LYS A 315 15.48 48.26 37.51
CA LYS A 315 16.48 47.72 36.57
C LYS A 315 16.87 46.27 36.89
N ARG A 316 16.91 45.88 38.17
CA ARG A 316 17.13 44.48 38.57
C ARG A 316 15.96 43.61 38.11
N ILE A 317 14.72 44.00 38.41
CA ILE A 317 13.51 43.26 38.00
C ILE A 317 13.41 43.18 36.47
N GLU A 318 13.78 44.22 35.72
CA GLU A 318 13.83 44.19 34.25
C GLU A 318 14.90 43.23 33.73
N ARG A 319 16.09 43.22 34.33
CA ARG A 319 17.15 42.25 34.02
C ARG A 319 16.71 40.82 34.32
N ASP A 320 16.16 40.57 35.51
CA ASP A 320 15.67 39.25 35.91
C ASP A 320 14.54 38.74 34.99
N LYS A 321 13.65 39.64 34.53
CA LYS A 321 12.63 39.33 33.52
C LYS A 321 13.26 38.99 32.17
N ARG A 322 14.23 39.78 31.70
CA ARG A 322 14.93 39.51 30.43
C ARG A 322 15.69 38.19 30.49
N GLU A 323 16.43 37.92 31.56
CA GLU A 323 17.13 36.64 31.75
C GLU A 323 16.17 35.44 31.78
N LYS A 324 14.98 35.57 32.40
CA LYS A 324 13.96 34.51 32.37
C LYS A 324 13.40 34.29 30.97
N ILE A 325 13.14 35.37 30.22
CA ILE A 325 12.71 35.28 28.81
C ILE A 325 13.79 34.61 27.96
N ASP A 326 15.06 35.00 28.12
CA ASP A 326 16.18 34.42 27.36
C ASP A 326 16.44 32.95 27.73
N LYS A 327 16.23 32.55 28.98
CA LYS A 327 16.28 31.13 29.43
C LYS A 327 15.14 30.33 28.78
N LEU A 328 13.89 30.78 28.91
CA LEU A 328 12.72 30.13 28.30
C LEU A 328 12.84 30.05 26.77
N LYS A 329 13.43 31.06 26.11
CA LYS A 329 13.68 31.04 24.66
C LYS A 329 14.67 29.95 24.28
N LYS A 330 15.79 29.82 25.01
CA LYS A 330 16.79 28.76 24.79
C LYS A 330 16.22 27.36 25.05
N GLU A 331 15.39 27.21 26.08
CA GLU A 331 14.67 25.96 26.37
C GLU A 331 13.70 25.61 25.23
N ASN A 332 12.94 26.59 24.72
CA ASN A 332 12.04 26.39 23.58
C ASN A 332 12.81 26.00 22.30
N GLU A 333 13.90 26.70 21.96
CA GLU A 333 14.78 26.36 20.83
C GLU A 333 15.38 24.95 20.96
N ALA A 334 15.74 24.52 22.18
CA ALA A 334 16.20 23.16 22.44
C ALA A 334 15.08 22.11 22.27
N PHE A 335 13.87 22.37 22.77
CA PHE A 335 12.72 21.49 22.57
C PHE A 335 12.31 21.39 21.10
N GLU A 336 12.35 22.48 20.33
CA GLU A 336 12.13 22.47 18.88
C GLU A 336 13.18 21.64 18.13
N SER A 337 14.46 21.78 18.50
CA SER A 337 15.56 20.94 17.99
C SER A 337 15.33 19.45 18.25
N ASP A 338 14.94 19.09 19.47
CA ASP A 338 14.73 17.69 19.84
C ASP A 338 13.44 17.10 19.23
N LEU A 339 12.38 17.90 19.09
CA LEU A 339 11.20 17.51 18.31
C LEU A 339 11.54 17.23 16.84
N ALA A 340 12.42 18.02 16.23
CA ALA A 340 12.89 17.77 14.86
C ALA A 340 13.66 16.44 14.76
N LYS A 341 14.64 16.19 15.64
CA LYS A 341 15.40 14.93 15.71
C LYS A 341 14.50 13.72 15.95
N MET A 342 13.46 13.86 16.78
CA MET A 342 12.52 12.78 17.07
C MET A 342 11.58 12.48 15.89
N LYS A 343 11.18 13.49 15.10
CA LYS A 343 10.47 13.29 13.84
C LYS A 343 11.33 12.55 12.81
N GLU A 344 12.58 12.98 12.61
CA GLU A 344 13.53 12.32 11.70
C GLU A 344 13.73 10.83 12.07
N LYS A 345 13.90 10.54 13.36
CA LYS A 345 13.95 9.16 13.88
C LYS A 345 12.67 8.38 13.60
N ALA A 346 11.49 8.99 13.78
CA ALA A 346 10.21 8.34 13.50
C ALA A 346 10.04 8.02 12.01
N ASP A 347 10.41 8.93 11.11
CA ASP A 347 10.36 8.71 9.66
C ASP A 347 11.37 7.63 9.22
N SER A 348 12.59 7.65 9.75
CA SER A 348 13.59 6.60 9.53
C SER A 348 13.10 5.21 9.99
N LEU A 349 12.48 5.13 11.17
CA LEU A 349 11.86 3.89 11.66
C LEU A 349 10.68 3.45 10.78
N LYS A 350 9.86 4.37 10.29
CA LYS A 350 8.73 4.08 9.38
C LYS A 350 9.22 3.49 8.05
N VAL A 351 10.28 4.06 7.47
CA VAL A 351 10.94 3.50 6.27
C VAL A 351 11.49 2.11 6.56
N ARG A 352 12.21 1.92 7.68
CA ARG A 352 12.75 0.60 8.07
C ARG A 352 11.64 -0.45 8.23
N VAL A 353 10.52 -0.11 8.86
CA VAL A 353 9.36 -1.02 9.00
C VAL A 353 8.79 -1.41 7.63
N SER A 354 8.69 -0.47 6.69
CA SER A 354 8.24 -0.77 5.32
C SER A 354 9.18 -1.73 4.58
N VAL A 355 10.50 -1.52 4.69
CA VAL A 355 11.51 -2.41 4.09
C VAL A 355 11.44 -3.82 4.70
N LEU A 356 11.47 -3.93 6.03
CA LEU A 356 11.37 -5.22 6.74
C LEU A 356 10.04 -5.95 6.47
N SER A 357 8.96 -5.23 6.21
CA SER A 357 7.67 -5.81 5.82
C SER A 357 7.73 -6.43 4.42
N ASN A 358 8.35 -5.72 3.47
CA ASN A 358 8.55 -6.22 2.10
C ASN A 358 9.50 -7.43 2.07
N GLU A 359 10.60 -7.39 2.82
CA GLU A 359 11.52 -8.53 2.98
C GLU A 359 10.80 -9.76 3.57
N ASN A 360 10.00 -9.57 4.63
CA ASN A 360 9.18 -10.65 5.20
C ASN A 360 8.18 -11.23 4.20
N LYS A 361 7.60 -10.39 3.33
CA LYS A 361 6.70 -10.88 2.27
C LYS A 361 7.47 -11.73 1.26
N THR A 362 8.61 -11.24 0.77
CA THR A 362 9.48 -11.98 -0.16
C THR A 362 9.95 -13.31 0.42
N LEU A 363 10.36 -13.35 1.70
CA LEU A 363 10.74 -14.58 2.39
C LEU A 363 9.57 -15.57 2.50
N LYS A 364 8.34 -15.10 2.78
CA LYS A 364 7.14 -15.96 2.78
C LYS A 364 6.84 -16.54 1.40
N ASP A 365 6.98 -15.75 0.33
CA ASP A 365 6.77 -16.19 -1.04
C ASP A 365 7.85 -17.22 -1.49
N GLN A 366 9.10 -17.03 -1.05
CA GLN A 366 10.18 -18.02 -1.22
C GLN A 366 9.91 -19.33 -0.46
N VAL A 367 9.51 -19.25 0.82
CA VAL A 367 9.14 -20.44 1.62
C VAL A 367 7.95 -21.17 0.99
N LYS A 368 6.93 -20.46 0.51
CA LYS A 368 5.80 -21.05 -0.22
C LYS A 368 6.27 -21.81 -1.47
N THR A 369 7.21 -21.24 -2.22
CA THR A 369 7.79 -21.87 -3.41
C THR A 369 8.57 -23.14 -3.06
N LEU A 370 9.34 -23.13 -1.96
CA LEU A 370 10.07 -24.31 -1.48
C LEU A 370 9.12 -25.41 -0.98
N LEU A 371 8.05 -25.06 -0.25
CA LEU A 371 7.01 -26.01 0.14
C LEU A 371 6.34 -26.65 -1.06
N GLU A 372 6.05 -25.88 -2.11
CA GLU A 372 5.46 -26.42 -3.33
C GLU A 372 6.41 -27.38 -4.05
N LYS A 373 7.72 -27.05 -4.14
CA LYS A 373 8.73 -28.00 -4.65
C LYS A 373 8.76 -29.29 -3.85
N GLY A 374 8.77 -29.21 -2.51
CA GLY A 374 8.75 -30.39 -1.65
C GLY A 374 7.53 -31.29 -1.86
N LYS A 375 6.36 -30.75 -2.25
CA LYS A 375 5.21 -31.58 -2.67
C LYS A 375 5.47 -32.32 -3.98
N HIS A 376 5.98 -31.61 -5.01
CA HIS A 376 6.32 -32.24 -6.30
C HIS A 376 7.39 -33.33 -6.14
N ASP A 377 8.37 -33.10 -5.26
CA ASP A 377 9.40 -34.11 -4.94
C ASP A 377 8.77 -35.34 -4.24
N ASN A 378 7.82 -35.15 -3.33
CA ASN A 378 7.06 -36.25 -2.71
C ASN A 378 6.20 -37.01 -3.74
N GLU A 379 5.50 -36.31 -4.65
CA GLU A 379 4.73 -36.93 -5.73
C GLU A 379 5.62 -37.75 -6.68
N LEU A 380 6.82 -37.23 -6.99
CA LEU A 380 7.83 -37.95 -7.76
C LEU A 380 8.31 -39.22 -7.04
N ILE A 381 8.58 -39.13 -5.73
CA ILE A 381 8.94 -40.28 -4.88
C ILE A 381 7.81 -41.32 -4.89
N ASP A 382 6.55 -40.91 -4.74
CA ASP A 382 5.40 -41.82 -4.78
C ASP A 382 5.26 -42.54 -6.14
N ILE A 383 5.50 -41.83 -7.25
CA ILE A 383 5.50 -42.42 -8.60
C ILE A 383 6.65 -43.43 -8.74
N LEU A 384 7.85 -43.09 -8.29
CA LEU A 384 9.01 -43.98 -8.34
C LEU A 384 8.82 -45.22 -7.46
N MET A 385 8.28 -45.07 -6.25
CA MET A 385 7.95 -46.18 -5.35
C MET A 385 6.89 -47.10 -5.95
N LYS A 386 5.84 -46.55 -6.59
CA LYS A 386 4.85 -47.35 -7.34
C LYS A 386 5.50 -48.12 -8.49
N LYS A 387 6.44 -47.50 -9.23
CA LYS A 387 7.17 -48.18 -10.31
C LYS A 387 8.12 -49.26 -9.81
N GLN A 388 8.82 -49.02 -8.70
CA GLN A 388 9.68 -50.01 -8.05
C GLN A 388 8.88 -51.23 -7.58
N ASN A 389 7.70 -51.02 -6.97
CA ASN A 389 6.81 -52.10 -6.58
C ASN A 389 6.30 -52.88 -7.82
N GLN A 390 5.85 -52.19 -8.88
CA GLN A 390 5.45 -52.84 -10.14
C GLN A 390 6.57 -53.73 -10.72
N PHE A 391 7.82 -53.27 -10.72
CA PHE A 391 8.95 -54.11 -11.17
C PHE A 391 9.24 -55.28 -10.22
N LYS A 392 9.10 -55.10 -8.91
CA LYS A 392 9.25 -56.18 -7.93
C LYS A 392 8.21 -57.28 -8.15
N ASP A 393 6.94 -56.92 -8.32
CA ASP A 393 5.84 -57.85 -8.58
C ASP A 393 6.05 -58.62 -9.89
N ILE A 394 6.54 -57.95 -10.94
CA ILE A 394 6.90 -58.59 -12.22
C ILE A 394 8.04 -59.60 -12.01
N ILE A 395 9.12 -59.22 -11.31
CA ILE A 395 10.25 -60.13 -11.01
C ILE A 395 9.77 -61.34 -10.21
N GLU A 396 8.95 -61.14 -9.18
CA GLU A 396 8.39 -62.23 -8.36
C GLU A 396 7.54 -63.18 -9.23
N SER A 397 6.67 -62.65 -10.08
CA SER A 397 5.86 -63.45 -11.01
C SER A 397 6.70 -64.25 -12.02
N LEU A 398 7.76 -63.65 -12.58
CA LEU A 398 8.70 -64.32 -13.49
C LEU A 398 9.52 -65.40 -12.78
N THR A 399 9.88 -65.17 -11.52
CA THR A 399 10.61 -66.15 -10.69
C THR A 399 9.74 -67.38 -10.44
N VAL A 400 8.48 -67.18 -10.04
CA VAL A 400 7.49 -68.27 -9.86
C VAL A 400 7.22 -69.02 -11.17
N GLN A 401 7.12 -68.32 -12.31
CA GLN A 401 6.96 -68.96 -13.62
C GLN A 401 8.19 -69.81 -14.00
N ASN A 402 9.41 -69.31 -13.77
CA ASN A 402 10.64 -70.06 -14.01
C ASN A 402 10.77 -71.29 -13.09
N GLU A 403 10.40 -71.18 -11.81
CA GLU A 403 10.34 -72.33 -10.89
C GLU A 403 9.34 -73.40 -11.34
N LYS A 404 8.17 -72.99 -11.87
CA LYS A 404 7.19 -73.92 -12.43
C LYS A 404 7.71 -74.59 -13.70
N ALA A 405 8.27 -73.82 -14.63
CA ALA A 405 8.82 -74.34 -15.88
C ALA A 405 10.00 -75.31 -15.64
N THR A 406 10.88 -75.01 -14.69
CA THR A 406 12.00 -75.89 -14.32
C THR A 406 11.51 -77.20 -13.68
N LYS A 407 10.49 -77.15 -12.81
CA LYS A 407 9.83 -78.37 -12.29
C LYS A 407 9.20 -79.22 -13.39
N GLU A 408 8.44 -78.61 -14.31
CA GLU A 408 7.85 -79.32 -15.45
C GLU A 408 8.91 -79.94 -16.38
N ILE A 409 10.06 -79.28 -16.57
CA ILE A 409 11.20 -79.83 -17.33
C ILE A 409 11.85 -81.00 -16.59
N GLN A 410 12.01 -80.92 -15.26
CA GLN A 410 12.50 -82.03 -14.44
C GLN A 410 11.56 -83.24 -14.48
N GLU A 411 10.26 -83.04 -14.29
CA GLU A 411 9.25 -84.11 -14.37
C GLU A 411 9.29 -84.81 -15.74
N LYS A 412 9.24 -84.06 -16.84
CA LYS A 412 9.35 -84.61 -18.21
C LYS A 412 10.68 -85.34 -18.44
N SER A 413 11.79 -84.86 -17.88
CA SER A 413 13.09 -85.53 -17.99
C SER A 413 13.10 -86.88 -17.26
N VAL A 414 12.45 -86.96 -16.09
CA VAL A 414 12.27 -88.22 -15.34
C VAL A 414 11.36 -89.19 -16.10
N GLU A 415 10.24 -88.73 -16.67
CA GLU A 415 9.36 -89.56 -17.51
C GLU A 415 10.08 -90.14 -18.73
N VAL A 416 10.84 -89.30 -19.46
CA VAL A 416 11.64 -89.74 -20.61
C VAL A 416 12.72 -90.75 -20.17
N GLY A 417 13.41 -90.50 -19.05
CA GLY A 417 14.37 -91.43 -18.48
C GLY A 417 13.75 -92.80 -18.13
N LEU A 418 12.59 -92.79 -17.46
CA LEU A 418 11.83 -94.00 -17.15
C LEU A 418 11.35 -94.75 -18.40
N PHE A 419 10.93 -94.02 -19.45
CA PHE A 419 10.51 -94.61 -20.73
C PHE A 419 11.69 -95.29 -21.45
N ILE A 420 12.86 -94.64 -21.48
CA ILE A 420 14.08 -95.21 -22.05
C ILE A 420 14.51 -96.46 -21.26
N PHE A 421 14.50 -96.39 -19.93
CA PHE A 421 14.86 -97.52 -19.06
C PHE A 421 13.91 -98.72 -19.21
N LYS A 422 12.59 -98.48 -19.27
CA LYS A 422 11.60 -99.54 -19.55
C LYS A 422 11.81 -100.20 -20.92
N ASN A 423 12.10 -99.41 -21.97
CA ASN A 423 12.40 -99.95 -23.29
C ASN A 423 13.70 -100.75 -23.32
N PHE A 424 14.73 -100.31 -22.58
CA PHE A 424 15.97 -101.05 -22.43
C PHE A 424 15.73 -102.41 -21.75
N LEU A 425 15.07 -102.44 -20.59
CA LEU A 425 14.70 -103.67 -19.88
C LEU A 425 13.88 -104.63 -20.75
N PHE A 426 12.88 -104.10 -21.47
CA PHE A 426 12.06 -104.92 -22.38
C PHE A 426 12.91 -105.58 -23.47
N LYS A 427 13.83 -104.83 -24.10
CA LYS A 427 14.76 -105.40 -25.10
C LYS A 427 15.69 -106.45 -24.50
N THR A 428 16.22 -106.26 -23.30
CA THR A 428 17.11 -107.23 -22.64
C THR A 428 16.41 -108.45 -22.06
N THR A 429 15.07 -108.48 -22.03
CA THR A 429 14.28 -109.62 -21.51
C THR A 429 13.69 -110.50 -22.63
N PHE A 430 13.70 -110.01 -23.87
CA PHE A 430 13.15 -110.69 -25.07
C PHE A 430 14.22 -111.09 -26.10
N TYR A 431 15.49 -111.05 -25.72
CA TYR A 431 16.66 -111.61 -26.42
C TYR A 431 17.42 -112.54 -25.48
#